data_AF-A0A852IRZ7-F1
#
_entry.id   AF-A0A852IRZ7-F1
#
_cell.length_a   1.000
_cell.length_b   1.000
_cell.length_c   1.000
_cell.angle_alpha   90.00
_cell.angle_beta   90.00
_cell.angle_gamma   90.00
#
_symmetry.space_group_name_H-M   'P 1'
#
loop_
_entity.id
_entity.type
_entity.pdbx_description
1 polymer ?
#
loop_
_entity_poly.entity_id
_entity_poly.type
_entity_poly.pdbx_seq_one_letter_code
_entity_poly.pdbx_strand_id
1 'polypeptide(L)'
;CMCPAQPDVEEVMRDGTGRMVTWTGSGFARVRDGAGLTFHVDNVPYPMDYELLLRYEPESAEDWEAVVSVSSRVLPTSPRCGNLLPSEQMYREILPHSQRYVLLSRPFCFEPSTPYEVTVRLQRAGVTQRHPSAFILIDSLVLLPQVLELPGFSEAEAAARREELERYRCLEAFHMAPPHTLAQACTRLVCSVSALLHGRALPCQCDLQGSRSSECQVQGGQCDCKPYVLGRRCDHCAPNSYGFGPLGCSPCACSPEGSVSQLCDVVSGQCRCQPGVVGRRCDQCQPGHWGFPACQPCQCNGHAEQCDAQTGSCLHCRDHTMGRHCERCQDGYYGDPVLGSGQQCRPCPCPGYPGTRHYHGSACHADKETHHIICLCAPGYAGE
;
A
#
# COMPACT_ATOMS: atom_id res chain seq x y z
N CYS A 1 -16.28 23.98 2.34
CA CYS A 1 -15.51 22.78 1.97
C CYS A 1 -15.27 21.96 3.23
N MET A 2 -16.02 20.88 3.44
CA MET A 2 -15.70 19.93 4.51
C MET A 2 -14.53 19.08 4.00
N CYS A 3 -13.35 19.22 4.61
CA CYS A 3 -12.29 18.25 4.39
C CYS A 3 -12.84 16.87 4.79
N PRO A 4 -12.62 15.81 3.98
CA PRO A 4 -13.03 14.47 4.38
C PRO A 4 -12.39 14.15 5.74
N ALA A 5 -13.20 13.66 6.67
CA ALA A 5 -12.70 13.20 7.96
C ALA A 5 -11.66 12.11 7.71
N GLN A 6 -10.47 12.26 8.26
CA GLN A 6 -9.47 11.21 8.21
C GLN A 6 -10.02 9.98 8.95
N PRO A 7 -9.81 8.76 8.43
CA PRO A 7 -10.30 7.54 9.08
C PRO A 7 -9.61 7.30 10.43
N ASP A 8 -10.31 6.65 11.35
CA ASP A 8 -9.79 6.37 12.71
C ASP A 8 -8.70 5.29 12.74
N VAL A 9 -8.67 4.45 11.71
CA VAL A 9 -7.65 3.42 11.50
C VAL A 9 -7.26 3.38 10.03
N GLU A 10 -5.95 3.36 9.75
CA GLU A 10 -5.38 3.27 8.42
C GLU A 10 -4.38 2.11 8.36
N GLU A 11 -4.39 1.33 7.27
CA GLU A 11 -3.32 0.35 7.03
C GLU A 11 -2.08 1.06 6.48
N VAL A 12 -0.95 0.89 7.16
CA VAL A 12 0.35 1.43 6.77
C VAL A 12 1.24 0.28 6.34
N MET A 13 1.29 0.05 5.03
CA MET A 13 2.19 -0.95 4.49
C MET A 13 3.64 -0.44 4.49
N ARG A 14 4.59 -1.29 4.90
CA ARG A 14 6.02 -0.99 4.91
C ARG A 14 6.79 -1.94 4.01
N ASP A 15 7.63 -1.37 3.17
CA ASP A 15 8.58 -2.14 2.38
C ASP A 15 9.81 -2.48 3.24
N GLY A 16 10.19 -3.77 3.24
CA GLY A 16 11.36 -4.29 3.92
C GLY A 16 12.65 -4.20 3.09
N THR A 17 12.59 -3.73 1.84
CA THR A 17 13.77 -3.63 0.97
C THR A 17 14.78 -2.61 1.53
N GLY A 18 15.99 -3.08 1.84
CA GLY A 18 17.08 -2.23 2.32
C GLY A 18 16.96 -1.72 3.77
N ARG A 19 16.00 -2.21 4.56
CA ARG A 19 15.85 -1.87 5.99
C ARG A 19 15.74 -3.12 6.85
N MET A 20 16.13 -2.99 8.12
CA MET A 20 15.87 -4.02 9.11
C MET A 20 14.36 -4.08 9.36
N VAL A 21 13.74 -5.22 9.03
CA VAL A 21 12.32 -5.47 9.30
C VAL A 21 12.16 -5.70 10.80
N THR A 22 11.24 -4.97 11.42
CA THR A 22 10.92 -5.07 12.87
C THR A 22 9.44 -5.34 13.14
N TRP A 23 8.70 -5.78 12.11
CA TRP A 23 7.25 -5.97 12.13
C TRP A 23 6.88 -7.27 11.41
N THR A 24 5.61 -7.65 11.49
CA THR A 24 5.04 -8.82 10.84
C THR A 24 4.09 -8.43 9.70
N GLY A 25 3.87 -9.36 8.76
CA GLY A 25 2.94 -9.14 7.66
C GLY A 25 3.36 -7.97 6.74
N SER A 26 2.37 -7.22 6.27
CA SER A 26 2.54 -6.13 5.31
C SER A 26 2.95 -4.79 5.94
N GLY A 27 2.86 -4.63 7.27
CA GLY A 27 3.12 -3.36 7.94
C GLY A 27 2.39 -3.22 9.27
N PHE A 28 1.69 -2.11 9.46
CA PHE A 28 1.06 -1.72 10.72
C PHE A 28 -0.37 -1.22 10.50
N ALA A 29 -1.21 -1.32 11.52
CA ALA A 29 -2.42 -0.51 11.65
C ALA A 29 -2.07 0.81 12.35
N ARG A 30 -2.27 1.94 11.68
CA ARG A 30 -2.11 3.29 12.23
C ARG A 30 -3.42 3.72 12.86
N VAL A 31 -3.44 3.78 14.19
CA VAL A 31 -4.64 3.98 15.00
C VAL A 31 -4.64 5.39 15.58
N ARG A 32 -5.74 6.13 15.39
CA ARG A 32 -5.94 7.48 15.95
C ARG A 32 -6.15 7.42 17.46
N ASP A 33 -5.76 8.47 18.16
CA ASP A 33 -6.07 8.69 19.59
C ASP A 33 -7.58 8.54 19.89
N GLY A 34 -7.91 7.58 20.75
CA GLY A 34 -9.28 7.21 21.15
C GLY A 34 -9.93 6.12 20.30
N ALA A 35 -9.29 5.67 19.22
CA ALA A 35 -9.75 4.56 18.39
C ALA A 35 -9.27 3.20 18.93
N GLY A 36 -9.57 2.12 18.21
CA GLY A 36 -9.19 0.77 18.63
C GLY A 36 -9.24 -0.26 17.52
N LEU A 37 -8.74 -1.45 17.85
CA LEU A 37 -8.66 -2.62 16.98
C LEU A 37 -9.38 -3.80 17.63
N THR A 38 -9.86 -4.71 16.81
CA THR A 38 -10.47 -5.96 17.24
C THR A 38 -9.74 -7.12 16.60
N PHE A 39 -9.23 -8.04 17.42
CA PHE A 39 -8.57 -9.28 16.99
C PHE A 39 -9.50 -10.46 17.24
N HIS A 40 -9.73 -11.27 16.20
CA HIS A 40 -10.48 -12.51 16.30
C HIS A 40 -9.51 -13.68 16.50
N VAL A 41 -9.74 -14.47 17.54
CA VAL A 41 -8.88 -15.60 17.92
C VAL A 41 -9.74 -16.87 17.98
N ASP A 42 -9.53 -17.77 17.03
CA ASP A 42 -10.32 -19.00 16.86
C ASP A 42 -9.47 -20.27 16.72
N ASN A 43 -8.14 -20.13 16.75
CA ASN A 43 -7.17 -21.17 16.40
C ASN A 43 -6.27 -21.58 17.58
N VAL A 44 -6.79 -21.51 18.81
CA VAL A 44 -6.05 -21.85 20.03
C VAL A 44 -5.78 -23.35 20.08
N PRO A 45 -4.51 -23.79 20.21
CA PRO A 45 -4.15 -25.21 20.07
C PRO A 45 -4.40 -26.04 21.33
N TYR A 46 -4.27 -25.44 22.52
CA TYR A 46 -4.30 -26.16 23.79
C TYR A 46 -4.97 -25.32 24.88
N PRO A 47 -5.82 -25.89 25.74
CA PRO A 47 -6.47 -25.14 26.82
C PRO A 47 -5.47 -24.83 27.93
N MET A 48 -5.12 -23.55 28.10
CA MET A 48 -4.17 -23.07 29.12
C MET A 48 -4.18 -21.54 29.22
N ASP A 49 -3.38 -21.02 30.13
CA ASP A 49 -3.07 -19.60 30.23
C ASP A 49 -2.08 -19.17 29.14
N TYR A 50 -2.43 -18.07 28.46
CA TYR A 50 -1.56 -17.40 27.49
C TYR A 50 -1.28 -15.98 27.97
N GLU A 51 -0.03 -15.56 27.90
CA GLU A 51 0.35 -14.16 28.03
C GLU A 51 0.03 -13.45 26.72
N LEU A 52 -0.61 -12.28 26.82
CA LEU A 52 -0.88 -11.44 25.67
C LEU A 52 0.25 -10.43 25.53
N LEU A 53 0.84 -10.36 24.34
CA LEU A 53 1.86 -9.38 23.98
C LEU A 53 1.35 -8.52 22.83
N LEU A 54 1.37 -7.20 23.01
CA LEU A 54 1.00 -6.24 21.98
C LEU A 54 2.27 -5.61 21.40
N ARG A 55 2.52 -5.78 20.10
CA ARG A 55 3.63 -5.13 19.38
C ARG A 55 3.18 -3.82 18.75
N TYR A 56 3.98 -2.78 18.91
CA TYR A 56 3.65 -1.43 18.45
C TYR A 56 4.89 -0.61 18.10
N GLU A 57 4.69 0.47 17.35
CA GLU A 57 5.70 1.47 17.06
C GLU A 57 5.11 2.88 17.31
N PRO A 58 5.69 3.66 18.24
CA PRO A 58 5.23 5.00 18.52
C PRO A 58 5.67 5.99 17.43
N GLU A 59 4.76 6.89 17.02
CA GLU A 59 5.07 7.98 16.07
C GLU A 59 5.51 9.29 16.76
N SER A 60 5.40 9.36 18.09
CA SER A 60 5.77 10.51 18.92
C SER A 60 6.56 10.08 20.16
N ALA A 61 7.16 11.05 20.86
CA ALA A 61 7.86 10.84 22.13
C ALA A 61 6.90 10.83 23.34
N GLU A 62 5.65 10.40 23.13
CA GLU A 62 4.61 10.37 24.15
C GLU A 62 4.19 8.94 24.43
N ASP A 63 3.94 8.64 25.70
CA ASP A 63 3.43 7.33 26.10
C ASP A 63 1.95 7.19 25.73
N TRP A 64 1.57 5.96 25.44
CA TRP A 64 0.18 5.58 25.16
C TRP A 64 -0.36 4.68 26.25
N GLU A 65 -1.67 4.52 26.27
CA GLU A 65 -2.38 3.60 27.14
C GLU A 65 -3.28 2.72 26.28
N ALA A 66 -3.20 1.41 26.50
CA ALA A 66 -4.09 0.42 25.91
C ALA A 66 -5.07 -0.12 26.95
N VAL A 67 -6.35 -0.03 26.63
CA VAL A 67 -7.42 -0.73 27.35
C VAL A 67 -7.80 -1.95 26.52
N VAL A 68 -7.44 -3.14 27.01
CA VAL A 68 -7.69 -4.40 26.31
C VAL A 68 -8.84 -5.13 26.98
N SER A 69 -9.84 -5.57 26.23
CA SER A 69 -10.88 -6.48 26.71
C SER A 69 -10.88 -7.78 25.92
N VAL A 70 -10.87 -8.90 26.63
CA VAL A 70 -10.99 -10.23 26.04
C VAL A 70 -12.39 -10.73 26.31
N SER A 71 -13.13 -11.08 25.25
CA SER A 71 -14.48 -11.59 25.36
C SER A 71 -14.72 -12.81 24.48
N SER A 72 -15.76 -13.58 24.79
CA SER A 72 -16.26 -14.68 23.96
C SER A 72 -17.78 -14.66 23.93
N ARG A 73 -18.36 -14.98 22.77
CA ARG A 73 -19.83 -15.14 22.62
C ARG A 73 -20.33 -16.46 23.19
N VAL A 74 -19.43 -17.45 23.33
CA VAL A 74 -19.73 -18.79 23.85
C VAL A 74 -18.98 -18.98 25.15
N LEU A 75 -19.66 -19.44 26.20
CA LEU A 75 -19.02 -19.69 27.48
C LEU A 75 -18.01 -20.84 27.35
N PRO A 76 -16.79 -20.70 27.89
CA PRO A 76 -15.82 -21.77 27.90
C PRO A 76 -16.40 -23.00 28.60
N THR A 77 -16.29 -24.17 27.97
CA THR A 77 -16.87 -25.42 28.49
C THR A 77 -15.83 -26.34 29.10
N SER A 78 -14.54 -26.07 28.90
CA SER A 78 -13.49 -26.90 29.45
C SER A 78 -13.44 -26.82 30.99
N PRO A 79 -13.08 -27.90 31.68
CA PRO A 79 -12.90 -27.87 33.13
C PRO A 79 -11.75 -26.95 33.58
N ARG A 80 -10.85 -26.56 32.66
CA ARG A 80 -9.71 -25.68 32.95
C ARG A 80 -10.10 -24.21 32.89
N CYS A 81 -10.74 -23.76 31.82
CA CYS A 81 -11.12 -22.34 31.64
C CYS A 81 -12.57 -22.03 32.04
N GLY A 82 -13.45 -23.03 32.18
CA GLY A 82 -14.90 -22.85 32.39
C GLY A 82 -15.34 -22.31 33.75
N ASN A 83 -14.47 -22.32 34.76
CA ASN A 83 -14.76 -21.76 36.09
C ASN A 83 -14.39 -20.27 36.23
N LEU A 84 -13.89 -19.62 35.16
CA LEU A 84 -13.49 -18.21 35.14
C LEU A 84 -14.63 -17.35 34.55
N LEU A 85 -15.48 -16.78 35.41
CA LEU A 85 -16.46 -15.72 35.05
C LEU A 85 -15.92 -14.33 35.46
N PRO A 86 -16.35 -13.21 34.84
CA PRO A 86 -17.34 -13.06 33.78
C PRO A 86 -16.70 -13.07 32.39
N SER A 87 -17.51 -13.19 31.35
CA SER A 87 -17.13 -13.28 29.92
C SER A 87 -16.23 -12.17 29.37
N GLU A 88 -15.87 -11.16 30.17
CA GLU A 88 -15.04 -10.03 29.75
C GLU A 88 -13.94 -9.74 30.79
N GLN A 89 -12.68 -9.97 30.41
CA GLN A 89 -11.51 -9.63 31.22
C GLN A 89 -10.87 -8.36 30.66
N MET A 90 -10.70 -7.34 31.52
CA MET A 90 -10.14 -6.05 31.14
C MET A 90 -8.69 -5.89 31.65
N TYR A 91 -7.85 -5.29 30.83
CA TYR A 91 -6.46 -4.93 31.09
C TYR A 91 -6.26 -3.45 30.78
N ARG A 92 -5.34 -2.83 31.51
CA ARG A 92 -4.94 -1.45 31.29
C ARG A 92 -3.43 -1.38 31.35
N GLU A 93 -2.80 -1.17 30.20
CA GLU A 93 -1.35 -1.19 30.07
C GLU A 93 -0.85 0.14 29.52
N ILE A 94 0.28 0.60 30.05
CA ILE A 94 1.01 1.73 29.49
C ILE A 94 1.91 1.20 28.37
N LEU A 95 1.96 1.92 27.27
CA LEU A 95 2.79 1.67 26.10
C LEU A 95 3.86 2.76 26.05
N PRO A 96 5.05 2.53 26.66
CA PRO A 96 6.11 3.53 26.66
C PRO A 96 6.60 3.82 25.24
N HIS A 97 6.89 5.08 24.94
CA HIS A 97 7.42 5.50 23.64
C HIS A 97 8.80 4.89 23.33
N SER A 98 9.52 4.43 24.36
CA SER A 98 10.85 3.82 24.25
C SER A 98 10.82 2.31 23.94
N GLN A 99 9.66 1.67 24.03
CA GLN A 99 9.50 0.24 23.81
C GLN A 99 8.85 -0.07 22.45
N ARG A 100 8.84 -1.35 22.07
CA ARG A 100 8.22 -1.86 20.83
C ARG A 100 7.20 -2.97 21.05
N TYR A 101 7.06 -3.40 22.29
CA TYR A 101 6.03 -4.32 22.72
C TYR A 101 5.72 -4.08 24.20
N VAL A 102 4.55 -4.55 24.62
CA VAL A 102 4.17 -4.63 26.04
C VAL A 102 3.56 -6.00 26.31
N LEU A 103 3.95 -6.61 27.43
CA LEU A 103 3.30 -7.79 27.98
C LEU A 103 2.18 -7.34 28.90
N LEU A 104 0.97 -7.86 28.71
CA LEU A 104 -0.16 -7.54 29.57
C LEU A 104 0.09 -8.10 30.98
N SER A 105 -0.38 -7.39 31.99
CA SER A 105 -0.11 -7.63 33.41
C SER A 105 -0.53 -9.01 33.93
N ARG A 106 -1.47 -9.68 33.26
CA ARG A 106 -1.96 -11.02 33.63
C ARG A 106 -2.24 -11.86 32.37
N PRO A 107 -2.07 -13.19 32.46
CA PRO A 107 -2.47 -14.08 31.38
C PRO A 107 -4.00 -14.17 31.25
N PHE A 108 -4.45 -14.81 30.17
CA PHE A 108 -5.84 -15.20 29.97
C PHE A 108 -5.93 -16.69 29.58
N CYS A 109 -6.88 -17.42 30.15
CA CYS A 109 -7.12 -18.83 29.82
C CYS A 109 -7.91 -18.93 28.52
N PHE A 110 -7.26 -19.38 27.45
CA PHE A 110 -7.91 -19.67 26.18
C PHE A 110 -8.13 -21.18 26.03
N GLU A 111 -9.24 -21.59 25.42
CA GLU A 111 -9.52 -22.98 25.08
C GLU A 111 -9.75 -23.20 23.58
N PRO A 112 -9.46 -24.40 23.05
CA PRO A 112 -9.73 -24.74 21.66
C PRO A 112 -11.23 -24.71 21.33
N SER A 113 -11.56 -24.43 20.07
CA SER A 113 -12.94 -24.42 19.53
C SER A 113 -13.87 -23.34 20.12
N THR A 114 -13.35 -22.42 20.93
CA THR A 114 -14.08 -21.25 21.42
C THR A 114 -13.57 -20.00 20.69
N PRO A 115 -14.43 -19.25 19.98
CA PRO A 115 -14.02 -18.03 19.30
C PRO A 115 -13.97 -16.85 20.27
N TYR A 116 -12.79 -16.25 20.40
CA TYR A 116 -12.54 -15.09 21.25
C TYR A 116 -12.39 -13.81 20.42
N GLU A 117 -12.80 -12.71 21.02
CA GLU A 117 -12.66 -11.36 20.48
C GLU A 117 -11.87 -10.52 21.48
N VAL A 118 -10.67 -10.10 21.06
CA VAL A 118 -9.79 -9.23 21.85
C VAL A 118 -9.88 -7.82 21.28
N THR A 119 -10.53 -6.93 22.02
CA THR A 119 -10.67 -5.52 21.66
C THR A 119 -9.59 -4.71 22.34
N VAL A 120 -8.85 -3.90 21.58
CA VAL A 120 -7.77 -3.04 22.07
C VAL A 120 -8.15 -1.59 21.77
N ARG A 121 -8.45 -0.80 22.81
CA ARG A 121 -8.63 0.66 22.69
C ARG A 121 -7.35 1.39 23.06
N LEU A 122 -6.98 2.38 22.25
CA LEU A 122 -5.71 3.10 22.36
C LEU A 122 -5.98 4.59 22.57
N GLN A 123 -5.29 5.18 23.55
CA GLN A 123 -5.34 6.60 23.83
C GLN A 123 -4.01 7.10 24.37
N ARG A 124 -3.75 8.40 24.27
CA ARG A 124 -2.55 9.00 24.87
C ARG A 124 -2.56 8.87 26.40
N ALA A 125 -1.42 8.50 26.99
CA ALA A 125 -1.32 8.29 28.44
C ALA A 125 -1.35 9.62 29.19
N GLY A 126 -2.17 9.70 30.25
CA GLY A 126 -2.21 10.87 31.14
C GLY A 126 -2.83 12.14 30.54
N VAL A 127 -3.43 12.07 29.35
CA VAL A 127 -4.06 13.21 28.67
C VAL A 127 -5.58 13.04 28.64
N THR A 128 -6.31 14.10 28.99
CA THR A 128 -7.78 14.09 29.01
C THR A 128 -8.42 14.53 27.68
N GLN A 129 -7.70 15.31 26.87
CA GLN A 129 -8.17 15.78 25.57
C GLN A 129 -7.58 14.95 24.43
N ARG A 130 -8.45 14.45 23.57
CA ARG A 130 -8.06 13.72 22.35
C ARG A 130 -7.35 14.66 21.39
N HIS A 131 -6.24 14.22 20.83
CA HIS A 131 -5.53 14.97 19.83
C HIS A 131 -5.83 14.42 18.44
N PRO A 132 -6.50 15.18 17.56
CA PRO A 132 -7.03 14.65 16.30
C PRO A 132 -5.93 14.21 15.33
N SER A 133 -4.68 14.65 15.49
CA SER A 133 -3.56 14.23 14.64
C SER A 133 -2.54 13.33 15.37
N ALA A 134 -2.87 12.80 16.54
CA ALA A 134 -2.03 11.82 17.23
C ALA A 134 -2.40 10.39 16.83
N PHE A 135 -1.38 9.58 16.53
CA PHE A 135 -1.53 8.21 16.07
C PHE A 135 -0.45 7.31 16.67
N ILE A 136 -0.75 6.02 16.74
CA ILE A 136 0.19 4.96 17.09
C ILE A 136 0.12 3.85 16.03
N LEU A 137 1.24 3.20 15.75
CA LEU A 137 1.29 2.05 14.85
C LEU A 137 1.21 0.76 15.66
N ILE A 138 0.27 -0.12 15.32
CA ILE A 138 0.12 -1.44 15.92
C ILE A 138 0.53 -2.50 14.89
N ASP A 139 1.44 -3.38 15.26
CA ASP A 139 1.90 -4.49 14.40
C ASP A 139 1.01 -5.71 14.61
N SER A 140 1.04 -6.30 15.80
CA SER A 140 0.38 -7.58 16.06
C SER A 140 0.03 -7.77 17.54
N LEU A 141 -1.00 -8.58 17.78
CA LEU A 141 -1.30 -9.18 19.08
C LEU A 141 -0.82 -10.63 19.06
N VAL A 142 0.00 -11.01 20.04
CA VAL A 142 0.62 -12.34 20.13
C VAL A 142 0.13 -13.03 21.40
N LEU A 143 -0.30 -14.28 21.25
CA LEU A 143 -0.64 -15.17 22.38
C LEU A 143 0.57 -16.07 22.65
N LEU A 144 1.24 -15.86 23.78
CA LEU A 144 2.39 -16.64 24.23
C LEU A 144 1.94 -17.68 25.26
N PRO A 145 2.03 -18.99 24.96
CA PRO A 145 1.59 -20.03 25.90
C PRO A 145 2.50 -20.08 27.13
N GLN A 146 1.94 -20.28 28.32
CA GLN A 146 2.71 -20.59 29.54
C GLN A 146 3.28 -22.02 29.53
N VAL A 147 4.34 -22.23 28.76
CA VAL A 147 4.89 -23.57 28.47
C VAL A 147 5.32 -24.36 29.70
N LEU A 148 5.60 -23.69 30.83
CA LEU A 148 6.00 -24.32 32.09
C LEU A 148 4.85 -25.14 32.72
N GLU A 149 3.60 -24.86 32.35
CA GLU A 149 2.42 -25.61 32.81
C GLU A 149 2.19 -26.90 32.02
N LEU A 150 2.88 -27.10 30.90
CA LEU A 150 2.65 -28.24 30.03
C LEU A 150 3.11 -29.55 30.69
N PRO A 151 2.41 -30.67 30.42
CA PRO A 151 2.88 -31.99 30.82
C PRO A 151 4.27 -32.23 30.19
N GLY A 152 5.26 -32.61 31.00
CA GLY A 152 6.66 -32.72 30.56
C GLY A 152 7.51 -31.46 30.76
N PHE A 153 6.94 -30.37 31.28
CA PHE A 153 7.67 -29.23 31.87
C PHE A 153 7.25 -28.97 33.32
N SER A 154 6.00 -29.23 33.71
CA SER A 154 5.51 -29.02 35.08
C SER A 154 6.02 -30.04 36.10
N GLU A 155 6.39 -31.23 35.67
CA GLU A 155 6.82 -32.35 36.52
C GLU A 155 8.23 -32.17 37.11
N ALA A 156 8.52 -32.84 38.23
CA ALA A 156 9.83 -32.78 38.90
C ALA A 156 10.96 -33.30 38.00
N GLU A 157 10.70 -34.33 37.21
CA GLU A 157 11.64 -34.96 36.28
C GLU A 157 12.01 -34.04 35.10
N ALA A 158 11.20 -33.02 34.84
CA ALA A 158 11.42 -32.02 33.79
C ALA A 158 12.20 -30.79 34.27
N ALA A 159 12.67 -30.76 35.52
CA ALA A 159 13.35 -29.60 36.11
C ALA A 159 14.53 -29.09 35.27
N ALA A 160 15.36 -30.00 34.74
CA ALA A 160 16.49 -29.63 33.88
C ALA A 160 16.05 -28.93 32.57
N ARG A 161 14.92 -29.36 31.97
CA ARG A 161 14.40 -28.73 30.74
C ARG A 161 13.87 -27.33 31.01
N ARG A 162 13.19 -27.14 32.16
CA ARG A 162 12.72 -25.82 32.61
C ARG A 162 13.89 -24.87 32.85
N GLU A 163 14.89 -25.33 33.61
CA GLU A 163 16.06 -24.53 33.91
C GLU A 163 16.79 -24.12 32.64
N GLU A 164 16.96 -25.02 31.66
CA GLU A 164 17.56 -24.70 30.37
C GLU A 164 16.74 -23.66 29.58
N LEU A 165 15.41 -23.81 29.55
CA LEU A 165 14.51 -22.86 28.88
C LEU A 165 14.60 -21.45 29.45
N GLU A 166 14.58 -21.33 30.79
CA GLU A 166 14.69 -20.06 31.52
C GLU A 166 16.10 -19.47 31.41
N ARG A 167 17.14 -20.30 31.57
CA ARG A 167 18.54 -19.89 31.56
C ARG A 167 18.93 -19.21 30.25
N TYR A 168 18.46 -19.77 29.13
CA TYR A 168 18.72 -19.26 27.79
C TYR A 168 17.62 -18.32 27.28
N ARG A 169 16.59 -18.04 28.09
CA ARG A 169 15.50 -17.12 27.76
C ARG A 169 14.89 -17.44 26.39
N CYS A 170 14.66 -18.72 26.12
CA CYS A 170 14.27 -19.18 24.79
C CYS A 170 12.96 -18.55 24.28
N LEU A 171 12.06 -18.17 25.19
CA LEU A 171 10.78 -17.55 24.85
C LEU A 171 10.88 -16.05 24.55
N GLU A 172 11.86 -15.34 25.12
CA GLU A 172 12.04 -13.89 24.90
C GLU A 172 12.34 -13.57 23.42
N ALA A 173 12.91 -14.53 22.68
CA ALA A 173 13.15 -14.40 21.25
C ALA A 173 11.86 -14.16 20.43
N PHE A 174 10.69 -14.52 20.97
CA PHE A 174 9.39 -14.34 20.32
C PHE A 174 8.67 -13.05 20.73
N HIS A 175 9.24 -12.22 21.59
CA HIS A 175 8.64 -10.93 21.95
C HIS A 175 8.73 -9.92 20.80
N MET A 176 9.78 -10.01 19.98
CA MET A 176 10.03 -9.15 18.81
C MET A 176 9.75 -9.88 17.50
N ALA A 177 9.54 -9.11 16.43
CA ALA A 177 9.43 -9.60 15.05
C ALA A 177 10.52 -8.98 14.16
N PRO A 178 11.13 -9.74 13.23
CA PRO A 178 11.15 -11.20 13.22
C PRO A 178 11.89 -11.73 14.45
N PRO A 179 11.58 -12.95 14.92
CA PRO A 179 12.27 -13.53 16.06
C PRO A 179 13.77 -13.69 15.78
N HIS A 180 14.60 -13.49 16.80
CA HIS A 180 16.03 -13.70 16.68
C HIS A 180 16.36 -15.19 16.46
N THR A 181 17.50 -15.47 15.82
CA THR A 181 17.96 -16.85 15.59
C THR A 181 18.16 -17.56 16.92
N LEU A 182 17.45 -18.66 17.13
CA LEU A 182 17.53 -19.46 18.34
C LEU A 182 18.82 -20.29 18.40
N ALA A 183 19.39 -20.41 19.59
CA ALA A 183 20.44 -21.40 19.86
C ALA A 183 19.89 -22.82 19.70
N GLN A 184 20.76 -23.78 19.33
CA GLN A 184 20.35 -25.19 19.11
C GLN A 184 19.63 -25.82 20.33
N ALA A 185 20.05 -25.46 21.54
CA ALA A 185 19.38 -25.85 22.78
C ALA A 185 17.92 -25.39 22.82
N CYS A 186 17.68 -24.10 22.55
CA CYS A 186 16.34 -23.52 22.48
C CYS A 186 15.51 -24.12 21.35
N THR A 187 16.11 -24.35 20.17
CA THR A 187 15.42 -25.04 19.07
C THR A 187 14.83 -26.37 19.53
N ARG A 188 15.63 -27.22 20.20
CA ARG A 188 15.16 -28.52 20.67
C ARG A 188 14.00 -28.38 21.65
N LEU A 189 14.11 -27.47 22.62
CA LEU A 189 13.08 -27.25 23.63
C LEU A 189 11.78 -26.68 23.03
N VAL A 190 11.89 -25.70 22.14
CA VAL A 190 10.74 -25.11 21.43
C VAL A 190 10.04 -26.14 20.54
N CYS A 191 10.79 -27.03 19.87
CA CYS A 191 10.20 -28.16 19.14
C CYS A 191 9.42 -29.10 20.07
N SER A 192 9.96 -29.43 21.25
CA SER A 192 9.26 -30.26 22.24
C SER A 192 7.97 -29.59 22.74
N VAL A 193 8.02 -28.29 23.03
CA VAL A 193 6.82 -27.50 23.41
C VAL A 193 5.77 -27.56 22.30
N SER A 194 6.17 -27.31 21.05
CA SER A 194 5.26 -27.35 19.90
C SER A 194 4.61 -28.72 19.73
N ALA A 195 5.38 -29.81 19.94
CA ALA A 195 4.85 -31.17 19.89
C ALA A 195 3.82 -31.44 20.99
N LEU A 196 4.01 -30.90 22.20
CA LEU A 196 3.04 -31.03 23.30
C LEU A 196 1.77 -30.23 23.05
N LEU A 197 1.88 -29.02 22.49
CA LEU A 197 0.73 -28.14 22.21
C LEU A 197 -0.14 -28.67 21.07
N HIS A 198 0.47 -29.18 20.01
CA HIS A 198 -0.25 -29.58 18.80
C HIS A 198 -0.41 -31.11 18.66
N GLY A 199 0.18 -31.90 19.55
CA GLY A 199 0.23 -33.36 19.50
C GLY A 199 1.10 -33.94 18.38
N ARG A 200 1.45 -33.13 17.36
CA ARG A 200 2.30 -33.47 16.22
C ARG A 200 2.88 -32.21 15.60
N ALA A 201 3.84 -32.38 14.69
CA ALA A 201 4.25 -31.30 13.80
C ALA A 201 3.07 -30.88 12.90
N LEU A 202 2.90 -29.57 12.72
CA LEU A 202 1.88 -29.02 11.83
C LEU A 202 2.32 -29.13 10.36
N PRO A 203 1.40 -29.41 9.43
CA PRO A 203 1.72 -29.42 8.00
C PRO A 203 2.09 -28.02 7.51
N CYS A 204 3.06 -27.92 6.60
CA CYS A 204 3.54 -26.64 6.05
C CYS A 204 2.43 -25.81 5.41
N GLN A 205 1.58 -26.44 4.58
CA GLN A 205 0.52 -25.78 3.80
C GLN A 205 1.03 -24.63 2.91
N CYS A 206 2.22 -24.79 2.31
CA CYS A 206 2.75 -23.84 1.35
C CYS A 206 1.82 -23.71 0.13
N ASP A 207 1.56 -22.49 -0.31
CA ASP A 207 0.79 -22.21 -1.52
C ASP A 207 1.61 -22.60 -2.75
N LEU A 208 1.07 -23.45 -3.62
CA LEU A 208 1.81 -23.97 -4.78
C LEU A 208 2.10 -22.89 -5.84
N GLN A 209 1.29 -21.83 -5.90
CA GLN A 209 1.51 -20.72 -6.81
C GLN A 209 2.56 -19.77 -6.26
N GLY A 210 2.52 -19.46 -4.97
CA GLY A 210 3.43 -18.49 -4.36
C GLY A 210 4.73 -19.07 -3.78
N SER A 211 4.81 -20.37 -3.52
CA SER A 211 6.03 -21.04 -3.01
C SER A 211 6.83 -21.75 -4.11
N ARG A 212 8.14 -21.87 -3.88
CA ARG A 212 9.08 -22.63 -4.73
C ARG A 212 9.05 -24.14 -4.45
N SER A 213 8.62 -24.53 -3.25
CA SER A 213 8.53 -25.91 -2.78
C SER A 213 7.32 -26.09 -1.86
N SER A 214 6.85 -27.32 -1.71
CA SER A 214 5.90 -27.71 -0.66
C SER A 214 6.57 -27.95 0.70
N GLU A 215 7.90 -27.99 0.73
CA GLU A 215 8.70 -28.12 1.94
C GLU A 215 8.91 -26.74 2.57
N CYS A 216 8.74 -26.66 3.89
CA CYS A 216 8.97 -25.46 4.67
C CYS A 216 10.10 -25.67 5.68
N GLN A 217 10.60 -24.57 6.24
CA GLN A 217 11.59 -24.61 7.31
C GLN A 217 11.05 -25.37 8.52
N VAL A 218 11.88 -26.25 9.09
CA VAL A 218 11.52 -27.10 10.24
C VAL A 218 11.14 -26.27 11.46
N GLN A 219 11.79 -25.12 11.64
CA GLN A 219 11.48 -24.15 12.69
C GLN A 219 10.54 -23.08 12.13
N GLY A 220 9.42 -22.84 12.79
CA GLY A 220 8.44 -21.81 12.42
C GLY A 220 7.60 -22.11 11.18
N GLY A 221 8.00 -23.04 10.32
CA GLY A 221 7.21 -23.48 9.18
C GLY A 221 7.16 -22.48 8.02
N GLN A 222 8.17 -21.62 7.87
CA GLN A 222 8.25 -20.64 6.78
C GLN A 222 8.49 -21.35 5.44
N CYS A 223 7.60 -21.13 4.48
CA CYS A 223 7.75 -21.62 3.11
C CYS A 223 8.75 -20.76 2.32
N ASP A 224 9.40 -21.36 1.32
CA ASP A 224 10.31 -20.64 0.41
C ASP A 224 9.51 -19.89 -0.66
N CYS A 225 9.33 -18.58 -0.48
CA CYS A 225 8.46 -17.77 -1.33
C CYS A 225 9.11 -17.37 -2.66
N LYS A 226 8.27 -17.27 -3.69
CA LYS A 226 8.64 -16.68 -4.98
C LYS A 226 8.86 -15.17 -4.86
N PRO A 227 9.49 -14.52 -5.87
CA PRO A 227 9.74 -13.09 -5.83
C PRO A 227 8.47 -12.28 -5.52
N TYR A 228 8.62 -11.30 -4.62
CA TYR A 228 7.55 -10.39 -4.18
C TYR A 228 6.32 -11.09 -3.58
N VAL A 229 6.46 -12.32 -3.07
CA VAL A 229 5.44 -13.03 -2.31
C VAL A 229 5.84 -13.07 -0.84
N LEU A 230 4.87 -12.89 0.07
CA LEU A 230 5.08 -12.85 1.51
C LEU A 230 4.11 -13.80 2.25
N GLY A 231 4.34 -13.97 3.55
CA GLY A 231 3.54 -14.81 4.43
C GLY A 231 4.19 -16.16 4.71
N ARG A 232 3.81 -16.78 5.83
CA ARG A 232 4.33 -18.10 6.22
C ARG A 232 4.08 -19.16 5.14
N ARG A 233 2.94 -19.05 4.47
CA ARG A 233 2.46 -19.95 3.41
C ARG A 233 2.72 -19.43 1.99
N CYS A 234 3.33 -18.25 1.84
CA CYS A 234 3.52 -17.57 0.55
C CYS A 234 2.23 -17.40 -0.25
N ASP A 235 1.16 -16.93 0.40
CA ASP A 235 -0.21 -16.92 -0.12
C ASP A 235 -0.68 -15.54 -0.59
N HIS A 236 0.16 -14.51 -0.50
CA HIS A 236 -0.18 -13.17 -0.94
C HIS A 236 1.05 -12.35 -1.37
N CYS A 237 0.80 -11.30 -2.16
CA CYS A 237 1.86 -10.40 -2.60
C CYS A 237 2.42 -9.57 -1.43
N ALA A 238 3.72 -9.31 -1.49
CA ALA A 238 4.38 -8.34 -0.62
C ALA A 238 3.82 -6.93 -0.88
N PRO A 239 3.96 -6.00 0.09
CA PRO A 239 3.69 -4.57 -0.16
C PRO A 239 4.38 -4.08 -1.44
N ASN A 240 3.75 -3.13 -2.14
CA ASN A 240 4.30 -2.57 -3.40
C ASN A 240 4.44 -3.62 -4.54
N SER A 241 3.64 -4.69 -4.51
CA SER A 241 3.56 -5.67 -5.59
C SER A 241 2.13 -6.16 -5.85
N TYR A 242 1.90 -6.72 -7.04
CA TYR A 242 0.57 -7.12 -7.53
C TYR A 242 0.65 -8.36 -8.43
N GLY A 243 -0.52 -8.93 -8.74
CA GLY A 243 -0.66 -9.99 -9.74
C GLY A 243 -0.12 -11.34 -9.26
N PHE A 244 -0.63 -11.82 -8.11
CA PHE A 244 -0.28 -13.12 -7.55
C PHE A 244 -0.51 -14.25 -8.57
N GLY A 245 0.52 -15.05 -8.82
CA GLY A 245 0.44 -16.15 -9.78
C GLY A 245 1.66 -17.07 -9.75
N PRO A 246 1.80 -17.96 -10.76
CA PRO A 246 2.82 -19.01 -10.77
C PRO A 246 4.27 -18.50 -10.83
N LEU A 247 4.49 -17.23 -11.19
CA LEU A 247 5.81 -16.60 -11.22
C LEU A 247 6.10 -15.76 -9.96
N GLY A 248 5.18 -15.73 -8.99
CA GLY A 248 5.21 -14.82 -7.85
C GLY A 248 4.34 -13.59 -8.09
N CYS A 249 4.78 -12.43 -7.62
CA CYS A 249 4.14 -11.14 -7.88
C CYS A 249 5.06 -10.20 -8.67
N SER A 250 4.49 -9.13 -9.23
CA SER A 250 5.22 -8.10 -9.97
C SER A 250 5.25 -6.78 -9.17
N PRO A 251 6.35 -6.01 -9.21
CA PRO A 251 6.41 -4.74 -8.49
C PRO A 251 5.46 -3.69 -9.09
N CYS A 252 4.82 -2.88 -8.25
CA CYS A 252 3.90 -1.84 -8.70
C CYS A 252 4.61 -0.79 -9.58
N ALA A 253 5.78 -0.32 -9.15
CA ALA A 253 6.58 0.69 -9.84
C ALA A 253 5.81 2.01 -10.12
N CYS A 254 5.02 2.50 -9.17
CA CYS A 254 4.31 3.77 -9.28
C CYS A 254 5.31 4.96 -9.37
N SER A 255 5.02 5.97 -10.19
CA SER A 255 5.88 7.14 -10.33
C SER A 255 5.84 7.98 -9.04
N PRO A 256 6.96 8.26 -8.38
CA PRO A 256 6.96 9.07 -7.16
C PRO A 256 6.44 10.50 -7.38
N GLU A 257 6.58 11.04 -8.58
CA GLU A 257 6.11 12.37 -8.96
C GLU A 257 4.64 12.41 -9.35
N GLY A 258 4.12 11.34 -9.96
CA GLY A 258 2.78 11.29 -10.54
C GLY A 258 1.75 10.48 -9.76
N SER A 259 2.17 9.70 -8.76
CA SER A 259 1.29 8.92 -7.88
C SER A 259 1.13 9.57 -6.51
N VAL A 260 0.04 9.22 -5.82
CA VAL A 260 -0.25 9.61 -4.45
C VAL A 260 0.50 8.71 -3.45
N SER A 261 0.76 7.46 -3.84
CA SER A 261 1.53 6.49 -3.06
C SER A 261 2.21 5.48 -3.97
N GLN A 262 3.22 4.79 -3.42
CA GLN A 262 3.89 3.69 -4.09
C GLN A 262 3.06 2.39 -4.13
N LEU A 263 1.90 2.38 -3.46
CA LEU A 263 1.02 1.22 -3.42
C LEU A 263 0.11 1.22 -4.63
N CYS A 264 -0.08 0.02 -5.19
CA CYS A 264 -1.02 -0.21 -6.28
C CYS A 264 -2.07 -1.23 -5.88
N ASP A 265 -3.13 -1.29 -6.68
CA ASP A 265 -4.13 -2.36 -6.57
C ASP A 265 -3.47 -3.73 -6.73
N VAL A 266 -3.75 -4.66 -5.80
CA VAL A 266 -3.06 -5.95 -5.69
C VAL A 266 -3.34 -6.91 -6.86
N VAL A 267 -4.39 -6.65 -7.64
CA VAL A 267 -4.77 -7.49 -8.79
C VAL A 267 -4.33 -6.85 -10.10
N SER A 268 -4.77 -5.63 -10.38
CA SER A 268 -4.53 -4.92 -11.64
C SER A 268 -3.17 -4.22 -11.69
N GLY A 269 -2.58 -3.94 -10.54
CA GLY A 269 -1.38 -3.14 -10.42
C GLY A 269 -1.60 -1.65 -10.65
N GLN A 270 -2.84 -1.16 -10.71
CA GLN A 270 -3.12 0.26 -10.93
C GLN A 270 -2.70 1.11 -9.73
N CYS A 271 -1.81 2.07 -9.96
CA CYS A 271 -1.40 3.06 -8.97
C CYS A 271 -2.45 4.17 -8.82
N ARG A 272 -2.50 4.80 -7.64
CA ARG A 272 -3.36 5.96 -7.42
C ARG A 272 -2.68 7.22 -7.95
N CYS A 273 -3.16 7.74 -9.08
CA CYS A 273 -2.54 8.89 -9.75
C CYS A 273 -2.96 10.23 -9.15
N GLN A 274 -2.07 11.21 -9.23
CA GLN A 274 -2.39 12.60 -8.95
C GLN A 274 -3.33 13.17 -10.03
N PRO A 275 -4.08 14.25 -9.75
CA PRO A 275 -4.95 14.88 -10.73
C PRO A 275 -4.19 15.27 -12.02
N GLY A 276 -4.75 14.96 -13.19
CA GLY A 276 -4.12 15.24 -14.49
C GLY A 276 -3.10 14.20 -14.96
N VAL A 277 -2.80 13.18 -14.14
CA VAL A 277 -1.87 12.09 -14.46
C VAL A 277 -2.64 10.77 -14.62
N VAL A 278 -2.21 9.91 -15.55
CA VAL A 278 -2.80 8.60 -15.88
C VAL A 278 -1.71 7.55 -16.17
N GLY A 279 -2.17 6.36 -16.54
CA GLY A 279 -1.34 5.18 -16.76
C GLY A 279 -1.32 4.27 -15.53
N ARG A 280 -0.98 3.00 -15.72
CA ARG A 280 -0.89 2.02 -14.61
C ARG A 280 0.06 2.52 -13.52
N ARG A 281 1.16 3.15 -13.94
CA ARG A 281 2.24 3.65 -13.09
C ARG A 281 2.12 5.14 -12.76
N CYS A 282 1.09 5.84 -13.25
CA CYS A 282 0.94 7.29 -13.09
C CYS A 282 2.17 8.07 -13.61
N ASP A 283 2.63 7.71 -14.80
CA ASP A 283 3.84 8.23 -15.45
C ASP A 283 3.53 9.00 -16.74
N GLN A 284 2.25 9.30 -16.99
CA GLN A 284 1.77 9.93 -18.22
C GLN A 284 0.74 11.00 -17.92
N CYS A 285 0.72 12.07 -18.70
CA CYS A 285 -0.35 13.07 -18.60
C CYS A 285 -1.65 12.54 -19.20
N GLN A 286 -2.78 13.05 -18.70
CA GLN A 286 -4.09 12.79 -19.29
C GLN A 286 -4.12 13.21 -20.77
N PRO A 287 -4.95 12.55 -21.60
CA PRO A 287 -5.18 13.01 -22.96
C PRO A 287 -5.48 14.51 -23.01
N GLY A 288 -4.87 15.22 -23.96
CA GLY A 288 -4.97 16.68 -24.06
C GLY A 288 -4.07 17.46 -23.09
N HIS A 289 -3.13 16.78 -22.40
CA HIS A 289 -2.12 17.40 -21.55
C HIS A 289 -0.71 16.88 -21.89
N TRP A 290 0.33 17.65 -21.54
CA TRP A 290 1.73 17.34 -21.83
C TRP A 290 2.65 17.83 -20.71
N GLY A 291 3.92 17.38 -20.72
CA GLY A 291 4.95 17.90 -19.81
C GLY A 291 5.03 17.24 -18.44
N PHE A 292 4.84 15.91 -18.35
CA PHE A 292 5.02 15.15 -17.12
C PHE A 292 6.37 15.49 -16.43
N PRO A 293 6.41 15.71 -15.09
CA PRO A 293 5.34 15.46 -14.12
C PRO A 293 4.33 16.60 -13.93
N ALA A 294 4.65 17.81 -14.39
CA ALA A 294 3.77 18.98 -14.27
C ALA A 294 2.86 19.09 -15.49
N CYS A 295 1.85 18.22 -15.58
CA CYS A 295 0.97 18.14 -16.73
C CYS A 295 0.22 19.45 -16.99
N GLN A 296 0.39 20.01 -18.19
CA GLN A 296 -0.25 21.23 -18.66
C GLN A 296 -1.18 20.95 -19.84
N PRO A 297 -2.31 21.67 -19.97
CA PRO A 297 -3.20 21.47 -21.11
C PRO A 297 -2.51 21.83 -22.43
N CYS A 298 -2.87 21.12 -23.49
CA CYS A 298 -2.43 21.43 -24.85
C CYS A 298 -2.92 22.83 -25.26
N GLN A 299 -2.02 23.65 -25.80
CA GLN A 299 -2.33 25.02 -26.23
C GLN A 299 -2.46 25.08 -27.75
N CYS A 300 -3.50 24.46 -28.30
CA CYS A 300 -3.68 24.31 -29.75
C CYS A 300 -4.59 25.35 -30.39
N ASN A 301 -4.77 26.51 -29.74
CA ASN A 301 -5.64 27.60 -30.21
C ASN A 301 -7.06 27.17 -30.60
N GLY A 302 -7.59 26.06 -30.05
CA GLY A 302 -8.90 25.51 -30.38
C GLY A 302 -8.95 24.65 -31.65
N HIS A 303 -7.83 24.47 -32.36
CA HIS A 303 -7.75 23.73 -33.62
C HIS A 303 -7.25 22.28 -33.48
N ALA A 304 -6.88 21.85 -32.28
CA ALA A 304 -6.64 20.45 -31.95
C ALA A 304 -6.91 20.19 -30.46
N GLU A 305 -7.29 18.96 -30.13
CA GLU A 305 -7.54 18.53 -28.75
C GLU A 305 -6.36 17.74 -28.16
N GLN A 306 -5.46 17.26 -29.01
CA GLN A 306 -4.32 16.42 -28.63
C GLN A 306 -3.01 17.08 -29.06
N CYS A 307 -2.00 16.90 -28.24
CA CYS A 307 -0.63 17.31 -28.53
C CYS A 307 0.34 16.21 -28.10
N ASP A 308 1.56 16.28 -28.64
CA ASP A 308 2.65 15.41 -28.27
C ASP A 308 2.96 15.52 -26.77
N ALA A 309 3.00 14.38 -26.07
CA ALA A 309 3.05 14.35 -24.61
C ALA A 309 4.34 14.93 -24.00
N GLN A 310 5.43 15.00 -24.79
CA GLN A 310 6.71 15.53 -24.33
C GLN A 310 6.93 16.98 -24.76
N THR A 311 6.66 17.28 -26.02
CA THR A 311 6.95 18.59 -26.62
C THR A 311 5.76 19.55 -26.59
N GLY A 312 4.55 19.07 -26.38
CA GLY A 312 3.33 19.88 -26.44
C GLY A 312 2.95 20.33 -27.86
N SER A 313 3.61 19.80 -28.90
CA SER A 313 3.25 20.11 -30.29
C SER A 313 1.90 19.50 -30.65
N CYS A 314 0.98 20.33 -31.13
CA CYS A 314 -0.37 19.91 -31.50
C CYS A 314 -0.37 18.89 -32.62
N LEU A 315 -1.19 17.86 -32.47
CA LEU A 315 -1.36 16.79 -33.43
C LEU A 315 -2.63 17.02 -34.23
N HIS A 316 -2.59 16.75 -35.53
CA HIS A 316 -3.75 16.83 -36.43
C HIS A 316 -4.49 18.18 -36.38
N CYS A 317 -3.78 19.29 -36.58
CA CYS A 317 -4.37 20.63 -36.70
C CYS A 317 -5.53 20.64 -37.70
N ARG A 318 -6.72 21.05 -37.23
CA ARG A 318 -7.96 21.18 -38.01
C ARG A 318 -8.03 22.55 -38.70
N ASP A 319 -9.09 22.80 -39.46
CA ASP A 319 -9.41 24.11 -40.04
C ASP A 319 -8.31 24.71 -40.93
N HIS A 320 -7.56 23.85 -41.63
CA HIS A 320 -6.42 24.24 -42.47
C HIS A 320 -5.38 25.07 -41.72
N THR A 321 -5.13 24.74 -40.45
CA THR A 321 -4.06 25.31 -39.64
C THR A 321 -2.84 24.40 -39.59
N MET A 322 -1.67 24.96 -39.27
CA MET A 322 -0.41 24.26 -39.04
C MET A 322 0.43 25.06 -38.01
N GLY A 323 1.62 24.55 -37.68
CA GLY A 323 2.48 25.13 -36.63
C GLY A 323 2.47 24.27 -35.37
N ARG A 324 3.23 24.67 -34.35
CA ARG A 324 3.37 23.88 -33.10
C ARG A 324 2.10 23.91 -32.26
N HIS A 325 1.34 25.00 -32.36
CA HIS A 325 0.13 25.31 -31.61
C HIS A 325 -1.07 25.51 -32.54
N CYS A 326 -0.98 25.08 -33.79
CA CYS A 326 -1.97 25.36 -34.85
C CYS A 326 -2.23 26.88 -35.01
N GLU A 327 -1.17 27.68 -34.87
CA GLU A 327 -1.20 29.14 -34.77
C GLU A 327 -1.12 29.86 -36.13
N ARG A 328 -0.95 29.13 -37.23
CA ARG A 328 -0.83 29.70 -38.58
C ARG A 328 -1.62 28.88 -39.58
N CYS A 329 -2.04 29.51 -40.69
CA CYS A 329 -2.71 28.80 -41.77
C CYS A 329 -1.75 27.91 -42.56
N GLN A 330 -2.29 26.84 -43.15
CA GLN A 330 -1.60 26.00 -44.11
C GLN A 330 -1.25 26.79 -45.37
N ASP A 331 -0.25 26.33 -46.12
CA ASP A 331 0.16 26.98 -47.37
C ASP A 331 -1.02 27.02 -48.34
N GLY A 332 -1.24 28.18 -48.98
CA GLY A 332 -2.42 28.44 -49.83
C GLY A 332 -3.67 28.92 -49.09
N TYR A 333 -3.61 29.11 -47.77
CA TYR A 333 -4.67 29.70 -46.94
C TYR A 333 -4.20 30.98 -46.23
N TYR A 334 -5.11 31.90 -45.93
CA TYR A 334 -4.85 33.12 -45.15
C TYR A 334 -5.93 33.37 -44.09
N GLY A 335 -5.55 34.16 -43.08
CA GLY A 335 -6.40 34.49 -41.94
C GLY A 335 -5.58 34.54 -40.65
N ASP A 336 -6.26 34.78 -39.54
CA ASP A 336 -5.67 34.73 -38.19
C ASP A 336 -6.42 33.68 -37.34
N PRO A 337 -5.85 32.47 -37.20
CA PRO A 337 -6.49 31.37 -36.46
C PRO A 337 -6.45 31.57 -34.93
N VAL A 338 -5.71 32.54 -34.40
CA VAL A 338 -5.58 32.75 -32.95
C VAL A 338 -6.71 33.62 -32.38
N LEU A 339 -7.39 34.39 -33.23
CA LEU A 339 -8.55 35.19 -32.86
C LEU A 339 -9.74 34.25 -32.64
N GLY A 340 -10.02 33.89 -31.38
CA GLY A 340 -11.10 32.99 -30.94
C GLY A 340 -12.54 33.34 -31.33
N SER A 341 -12.74 34.26 -32.28
CA SER A 341 -14.02 34.69 -32.86
C SER A 341 -14.20 34.34 -34.35
N GLY A 342 -13.44 33.37 -34.87
CA GLY A 342 -13.83 32.69 -36.12
C GLY A 342 -13.40 33.35 -37.43
N GLN A 343 -12.21 33.96 -37.50
CA GLN A 343 -11.54 34.09 -38.80
C GLN A 343 -10.82 32.77 -39.13
N GLN A 344 -11.61 31.77 -39.53
CA GLN A 344 -11.09 30.49 -40.03
C GLN A 344 -10.16 30.72 -41.21
N CYS A 345 -9.10 29.92 -41.34
CA CYS A 345 -8.21 29.96 -42.49
C CYS A 345 -9.01 29.76 -43.78
N ARG A 346 -8.95 30.75 -44.68
CA ARG A 346 -9.66 30.74 -45.97
C ARG A 346 -8.69 30.48 -47.10
N PRO A 347 -9.09 29.74 -48.14
CA PRO A 347 -8.28 29.61 -49.34
C PRO A 347 -7.93 30.99 -49.89
N CYS A 348 -6.68 31.19 -50.29
CA CYS A 348 -6.26 32.42 -50.91
C CYS A 348 -7.09 32.72 -52.17
N PRO A 349 -7.63 33.95 -52.34
CA PRO A 349 -8.45 34.33 -53.48
C PRO A 349 -7.59 34.62 -54.72
N CYS A 350 -6.46 33.90 -54.86
CA CYS A 350 -5.62 33.99 -56.04
C CYS A 350 -6.37 33.37 -57.22
N PRO A 351 -6.12 33.83 -58.46
CA PRO A 351 -6.78 33.28 -59.63
C PRO A 351 -6.65 31.74 -59.69
N GLY A 352 -7.77 31.04 -59.81
CA GLY A 352 -7.84 29.57 -59.86
C GLY A 352 -8.14 28.90 -58.50
N TYR A 353 -8.08 27.56 -58.47
CA TYR A 353 -8.28 26.76 -57.25
C TYR A 353 -6.99 26.03 -56.86
N PRO A 354 -6.67 25.88 -55.56
CA PRO A 354 -5.52 25.10 -55.10
C PRO A 354 -5.49 23.71 -55.75
N GLY A 355 -4.36 23.34 -56.38
CA GLY A 355 -4.18 22.06 -57.09
C GLY A 355 -4.52 22.07 -58.59
N THR A 356 -4.98 23.20 -59.15
CA THR A 356 -5.21 23.36 -60.60
C THR A 356 -4.00 23.94 -61.33
N ARG A 357 -3.88 23.73 -62.66
CA ARG A 357 -2.78 24.27 -63.47
C ARG A 357 -2.71 25.80 -63.52
N HIS A 358 -3.78 26.49 -63.12
CA HIS A 358 -3.88 27.95 -63.16
C HIS A 358 -3.63 28.62 -61.81
N TYR A 359 -3.45 27.84 -60.74
CA TYR A 359 -3.15 28.36 -59.41
C TYR A 359 -1.63 28.39 -59.20
N HIS A 360 -1.06 29.60 -59.23
CA HIS A 360 0.38 29.84 -59.05
C HIS A 360 0.70 30.65 -57.77
N GLY A 361 -0.25 30.77 -56.84
CA GLY A 361 0.00 31.39 -55.53
C GLY A 361 0.67 30.40 -54.57
N SER A 362 1.77 30.80 -53.92
CA SER A 362 2.44 30.01 -52.87
C SER A 362 1.90 30.32 -51.47
N ALA A 363 1.50 31.57 -51.23
CA ALA A 363 0.84 32.04 -50.01
C ALA A 363 0.10 33.35 -50.32
N CYS A 364 -0.70 33.86 -49.39
CA CYS A 364 -1.26 35.21 -49.49
C CYS A 364 -1.37 35.86 -48.10
N HIS A 365 -1.41 37.18 -48.04
CA HIS A 365 -1.54 37.92 -46.78
C HIS A 365 -2.47 39.11 -46.95
N ALA A 366 -3.14 39.52 -45.87
CA ALA A 366 -3.90 40.75 -45.86
C ALA A 366 -2.97 41.95 -45.67
N ASP A 367 -3.13 42.96 -46.51
CA ASP A 367 -2.48 44.26 -46.36
C ASP A 367 -2.99 44.98 -45.11
N LYS A 368 -2.09 45.58 -44.34
CA LYS A 368 -2.42 46.12 -43.00
C LYS A 368 -3.27 47.38 -43.04
N GLU A 369 -3.21 48.14 -44.12
CA GLU A 369 -3.93 49.41 -44.23
C GLU A 369 -5.24 49.21 -44.99
N THR A 370 -5.18 48.50 -46.10
CA THR A 370 -6.30 48.36 -47.04
C THR A 370 -7.13 47.10 -46.79
N HIS A 371 -6.64 46.15 -45.98
CA HIS A 371 -7.23 44.83 -45.78
C HIS A 371 -7.40 44.01 -47.09
N HIS A 372 -6.78 44.43 -48.20
CA HIS A 372 -6.76 43.67 -49.44
C HIS A 372 -5.83 42.46 -49.33
N ILE A 373 -6.25 41.34 -49.90
CA ILE A 373 -5.46 40.10 -49.87
C ILE A 373 -4.50 40.09 -51.05
N ILE A 374 -3.20 40.12 -50.75
CA ILE A 374 -2.12 40.11 -51.72
C ILE A 374 -1.60 38.68 -51.86
N CYS A 375 -1.63 38.16 -53.10
CA CYS A 375 -1.11 36.84 -53.43
C CYS A 375 0.40 36.87 -53.71
N LEU A 376 1.14 36.00 -53.04
CA LEU A 376 2.54 35.73 -53.32
C LEU A 376 2.62 34.65 -54.40
N CYS A 377 3.18 34.97 -55.55
CA CYS A 377 3.30 34.04 -56.67
C CYS A 377 4.53 33.12 -56.50
N ALA A 378 4.43 31.90 -57.01
CA ALA A 378 5.57 31.00 -57.14
C ALA A 378 6.65 31.62 -58.06
N PRO A 379 7.94 31.23 -57.90
CA PRO A 379 9.02 31.75 -58.74
C PRO A 379 8.69 31.64 -60.24
N GLY A 380 8.77 32.75 -60.97
CA GLY A 380 8.47 32.83 -62.41
C GLY A 380 7.05 33.27 -62.77
N TYR A 381 6.20 33.53 -61.78
CA TYR A 381 4.83 34.03 -61.98
C TYR A 381 4.67 35.40 -61.30
N ALA A 382 3.84 36.27 -61.89
CA ALA A 382 3.44 37.55 -61.33
C ALA A 382 1.92 37.70 -61.46
N GLY A 383 1.29 38.39 -60.52
CA GLY A 383 -0.12 38.75 -60.54
C GLY A 383 -0.26 40.27 -60.39
N GLU A 384 -1.28 40.83 -61.02
CA GLU A 384 -1.72 42.23 -60.82
C GLU A 384 -2.77 42.32 -59.71
#